data_AF-A0A6J6ZXZ7-F1
#
_entry.id   AF-A0A6J6ZXZ7-F1
#
_cell.length_a   1.000
_cell.length_b   1.000
_cell.length_c   1.000
_cell.angle_alpha   90.00
_cell.angle_beta   90.00
_cell.angle_gamma   90.00
#
_symmetry.space_group_name_H-M   'P 1'
#
loop_
_entity.id
_entity.type
_entity.pdbx_description
1 polymer ?
#
loop_
_entity_poly.entity_id
_entity_poly.type
_entity_poly.pdbx_seq_one_letter_code
_entity_poly.pdbx_strand_id
1 'polypeptide(L)'
;MKKTTKTDFSHAKQKRSEKTLDDLLDAALEIVEGAKPEKFTSRWLAEKSGYSLGTLIKRLGSIENVFLWAINKGREKHFESFAEIIAAFDSNRPLNEFIEMMTDECLAAIKKVNPKVIQFFENRSAKKNMLSSDFYNYTDVLVKPYLETAKRNKTQTFRDLSQDEAILIFRAILVLLERPFVEGNAIAGSAKHRKLVIENITRLLGK
;
A
#
# COMPACT_ATOMS: atom_id res chain seq x y z
N MET A 1 -10.21 -3.27 12.73
CA MET A 1 -10.02 -2.89 11.30
C MET A 1 -11.37 -2.72 10.63
N LYS A 2 -11.79 -1.47 10.34
CA LYS A 2 -12.94 -1.23 9.46
C LYS A 2 -12.50 -1.49 8.01
N LYS A 3 -13.31 -2.27 7.27
CA LYS A 3 -13.05 -2.70 5.90
C LYS A 3 -12.90 -1.49 4.98
N THR A 4 -11.67 -1.21 4.54
CA THR A 4 -11.39 -0.28 3.45
C THR A 4 -12.05 -0.82 2.17
N THR A 5 -13.00 -0.06 1.62
CA THR A 5 -13.71 -0.33 0.35
C THR A 5 -14.26 -1.75 0.21
N LYS A 6 -15.42 -2.01 0.82
CA LYS A 6 -16.21 -3.21 0.56
C LYS A 6 -16.60 -3.21 -0.92
N THR A 7 -15.86 -3.97 -1.72
CA THR A 7 -16.11 -4.11 -3.15
C THR A 7 -17.08 -5.27 -3.29
N ASP A 8 -18.39 -4.98 -3.41
CA ASP A 8 -19.40 -6.02 -3.52
C ASP A 8 -19.37 -6.60 -4.94
N PHE A 9 -18.67 -7.73 -5.10
CA PHE A 9 -18.73 -8.55 -6.32
C PHE A 9 -19.98 -9.44 -6.29
N SER A 10 -20.49 -9.85 -7.46
CA SER A 10 -21.69 -10.69 -7.49
C SER A 10 -21.35 -12.14 -7.06
N HIS A 11 -21.54 -12.42 -5.78
CA HIS A 11 -21.42 -13.77 -5.23
C HIS A 11 -22.58 -14.64 -5.72
N ALA A 12 -22.27 -15.74 -6.38
CA ALA A 12 -23.26 -16.67 -6.92
C ALA A 12 -23.34 -17.93 -6.06
N LYS A 13 -24.55 -18.47 -5.88
CA LYS A 13 -24.82 -19.67 -5.07
C LYS A 13 -24.25 -20.99 -5.64
N GLN A 14 -23.55 -20.95 -6.78
CA GLN A 14 -23.08 -22.12 -7.51
C GLN A 14 -21.56 -22.12 -7.63
N LYS A 15 -20.90 -23.23 -7.25
CA LYS A 15 -19.43 -23.41 -7.27
C LYS A 15 -18.75 -22.98 -8.57
N ARG A 16 -19.35 -23.27 -9.73
CA ARG A 16 -18.79 -22.88 -11.04
C ARG A 16 -18.70 -21.36 -11.21
N SER A 17 -19.64 -20.63 -10.62
CA SER A 17 -19.68 -19.17 -10.70
C SER A 17 -18.72 -18.50 -9.72
N GLU A 18 -18.44 -19.14 -8.57
CA GLU A 18 -17.39 -18.72 -7.64
C GLU A 18 -16.02 -18.84 -8.31
N LYS A 19 -15.73 -19.99 -8.92
CA LYS A 19 -14.50 -20.19 -9.69
C LYS A 19 -14.26 -19.12 -10.77
N THR A 20 -15.31 -18.74 -11.51
CA THR A 20 -15.18 -17.64 -12.49
C THR A 20 -14.79 -16.32 -11.84
N LEU A 21 -15.33 -16.00 -10.65
CA LEU A 21 -14.94 -14.78 -9.95
C LEU A 21 -13.48 -14.88 -9.47
N ASP A 22 -13.07 -16.02 -8.93
CA ASP A 22 -11.70 -16.25 -8.48
C ASP A 22 -10.69 -16.10 -9.63
N ASP A 23 -10.95 -16.76 -10.77
CA ASP A 23 -10.11 -16.65 -11.97
C ASP A 23 -9.98 -15.19 -12.45
N LEU A 24 -11.05 -14.39 -12.34
CA LEU A 24 -11.03 -12.96 -12.70
C LEU A 24 -10.24 -12.11 -11.70
N LEU A 25 -10.32 -12.44 -10.42
CA LEU A 25 -9.58 -11.77 -9.36
C LEU A 25 -8.08 -12.07 -9.48
N ASP A 26 -7.71 -13.33 -9.74
CA ASP A 26 -6.33 -13.75 -9.96
C ASP A 26 -5.73 -13.08 -11.20
N ALA A 27 -6.47 -13.06 -12.31
CA ALA A 27 -6.04 -12.34 -13.51
C ALA A 27 -5.83 -10.83 -13.25
N ALA A 28 -6.69 -10.20 -12.44
CA ALA A 28 -6.54 -8.80 -12.07
C ALA A 28 -5.30 -8.55 -11.19
N LEU A 29 -5.01 -9.46 -10.24
CA LEU A 29 -3.79 -9.41 -9.43
C LEU A 29 -2.55 -9.46 -10.33
N GLU A 30 -2.47 -10.42 -11.25
CA GLU A 30 -1.34 -10.55 -12.17
C GLU A 30 -1.17 -9.31 -13.07
N ILE A 31 -2.27 -8.70 -13.52
CA ILE A 31 -2.21 -7.46 -14.32
C ILE A 31 -1.67 -6.30 -13.48
N VAL A 32 -2.11 -6.17 -12.22
CA VAL A 32 -1.67 -5.10 -11.30
C VAL A 32 -0.21 -5.29 -10.90
N GLU A 33 0.24 -6.52 -10.66
CA GLU A 33 1.65 -6.85 -10.40
C GLU A 33 2.57 -6.45 -11.57
N GLY A 34 2.04 -6.46 -12.80
CA GLY A 34 2.74 -5.93 -13.98
C GLY A 34 2.95 -4.40 -13.97
N ALA A 35 2.39 -3.67 -13.00
CA ALA A 35 2.62 -2.26 -12.72
C ALA A 35 2.39 -1.30 -13.91
N LYS A 36 1.39 -1.61 -14.75
CA LYS A 36 1.07 -0.87 -15.99
C LYS A 36 -0.41 -0.45 -16.01
N PRO A 37 -0.75 0.75 -15.48
CA PRO A 37 -2.14 1.20 -15.37
C PRO A 37 -2.91 1.26 -16.69
N GLU A 38 -2.22 1.46 -17.82
CA GLU A 38 -2.80 1.41 -19.16
C GLU A 38 -3.40 0.04 -19.51
N LYS A 39 -3.01 -1.02 -18.79
CA LYS A 39 -3.57 -2.36 -18.92
C LYS A 39 -4.78 -2.61 -18.02
N PHE A 40 -5.18 -1.66 -17.16
CA PHE A 40 -6.32 -1.81 -16.25
C PHE A 40 -7.64 -1.60 -16.99
N THR A 41 -7.93 -2.52 -17.91
CA THR A 41 -9.06 -2.44 -18.84
C THR A 41 -9.77 -3.78 -18.95
N SER A 42 -11.01 -3.75 -19.42
CA SER A 42 -11.81 -4.96 -19.64
C SER A 42 -11.21 -5.87 -20.70
N ARG A 43 -10.56 -5.31 -21.72
CA ARG A 43 -9.92 -6.06 -22.80
C ARG A 43 -8.77 -6.91 -22.29
N TRP A 44 -7.85 -6.28 -21.57
CA TRP A 44 -6.71 -6.99 -20.97
C TRP A 44 -7.15 -8.02 -19.92
N LEU A 45 -8.18 -7.70 -19.14
CA LEU A 45 -8.73 -8.66 -18.18
C LEU A 45 -9.39 -9.86 -18.87
N ALA A 46 -10.15 -9.63 -19.94
CA ALA A 46 -10.76 -10.70 -20.73
C ALA A 46 -9.69 -11.59 -21.38
N GLU A 47 -8.66 -10.99 -21.97
CA GLU A 47 -7.53 -11.70 -22.57
C GLU A 47 -6.78 -12.53 -21.53
N LYS A 48 -6.47 -11.96 -20.36
CA LYS A 48 -5.71 -12.62 -19.30
C LYS A 48 -6.48 -13.76 -18.63
N SER A 49 -7.78 -13.56 -18.40
CA SER A 49 -8.64 -14.52 -17.71
C SER A 49 -9.28 -15.57 -18.64
N GLY A 50 -9.27 -15.34 -19.96
CA GLY A 50 -9.94 -16.19 -20.95
C GLY A 50 -11.46 -16.04 -21.00
N TYR A 51 -12.05 -15.10 -20.26
CA TYR A 51 -13.49 -14.89 -20.22
C TYR A 51 -13.95 -13.74 -21.13
N SER A 52 -15.16 -13.87 -21.68
CA SER A 52 -15.76 -12.83 -22.53
C SER A 52 -16.09 -11.54 -21.78
N LEU A 53 -16.13 -10.41 -22.48
CA LEU A 53 -16.54 -9.11 -21.89
C LEU A 53 -17.91 -9.16 -21.21
N GLY A 54 -18.87 -9.90 -21.77
CA GLY A 54 -20.19 -10.08 -21.17
C GLY A 54 -20.13 -10.81 -19.82
N THR A 55 -19.23 -11.78 -19.70
CA THR A 55 -18.97 -12.49 -18.43
C THR A 55 -18.39 -11.55 -17.38
N LEU A 56 -17.43 -10.71 -17.76
CA LEU A 56 -16.82 -9.73 -16.86
C LEU A 56 -17.87 -8.75 -16.31
N ILE A 57 -18.69 -8.16 -17.17
CA ILE A 57 -19.74 -7.19 -16.78
C ILE A 57 -20.72 -7.85 -15.78
N LYS A 58 -21.14 -9.09 -16.05
CA LYS A 58 -22.07 -9.83 -15.20
C LYS A 58 -21.49 -10.13 -13.80
N ARG A 59 -20.19 -10.37 -13.70
CA ARG A 59 -19.54 -10.82 -12.45
C ARG A 59 -19.00 -9.69 -11.60
N LEU A 60 -18.38 -8.71 -12.24
CA LEU A 60 -17.62 -7.67 -11.54
C LEU A 60 -18.46 -6.42 -11.26
N GLY A 61 -19.57 -6.24 -11.99
CA GLY A 61 -20.37 -5.00 -11.98
C GLY A 61 -19.64 -3.84 -12.63
N SER A 62 -18.48 -3.48 -12.10
CA SER A 62 -17.53 -2.54 -12.69
C SER A 62 -16.13 -3.16 -12.79
N ILE A 63 -15.53 -3.01 -13.97
CA ILE A 63 -14.13 -3.39 -14.23
C ILE A 63 -13.18 -2.58 -13.34
N GLU A 64 -13.52 -1.34 -13.04
CA GLU A 64 -12.70 -0.51 -12.17
C GLU A 64 -12.62 -1.09 -10.74
N ASN A 65 -13.73 -1.67 -10.26
CA ASN A 65 -13.79 -2.24 -8.92
C ASN A 65 -12.80 -3.40 -8.74
N VAL A 66 -12.62 -4.25 -9.76
CA VAL A 66 -11.68 -5.38 -9.66
C VAL A 66 -10.23 -4.91 -9.56
N PHE A 67 -9.85 -3.87 -10.31
CA PHE A 67 -8.49 -3.33 -10.24
C PHE A 67 -8.23 -2.56 -8.94
N LEU A 68 -9.22 -1.81 -8.42
CA LEU A 68 -9.09 -1.18 -7.09
C LEU A 68 -8.94 -2.22 -5.98
N TRP A 69 -9.69 -3.32 -6.05
CA TRP A 69 -9.54 -4.44 -5.15
C TRP A 69 -8.14 -5.08 -5.24
N ALA A 70 -7.64 -5.34 -6.45
CA ALA A 70 -6.34 -5.93 -6.66
C ALA A 70 -5.20 -5.03 -6.16
N ILE A 71 -5.29 -3.71 -6.41
CA ILE A 71 -4.32 -2.73 -5.88
C ILE A 71 -4.37 -2.70 -4.34
N ASN A 72 -5.56 -2.70 -3.74
CA ASN A 72 -5.71 -2.77 -2.29
C ASN A 72 -5.06 -4.03 -1.71
N LYS A 73 -5.24 -5.20 -2.34
CA LYS A 73 -4.63 -6.46 -1.93
C LYS A 73 -3.10 -6.41 -2.02
N GLY A 74 -2.55 -5.86 -3.10
CA GLY A 74 -1.12 -5.65 -3.23
C GLY A 74 -0.57 -4.72 -2.14
N ARG A 75 -1.29 -3.63 -1.82
CA ARG A 75 -0.91 -2.71 -0.74
C ARG A 75 -0.93 -3.39 0.62
N GLU A 76 -1.98 -4.15 0.96
CA GLU A 76 -2.05 -4.92 2.20
C GLU A 76 -0.81 -5.81 2.37
N LYS A 77 -0.47 -6.59 1.34
CA LYS A 77 0.71 -7.46 1.34
C LYS A 77 2.03 -6.70 1.56
N HIS A 78 2.20 -5.53 0.95
CA HIS A 78 3.39 -4.71 1.16
C HIS A 78 3.50 -4.21 2.59
N PHE A 79 2.40 -3.72 3.17
CA PHE A 79 2.40 -3.21 4.54
C PHE A 79 2.54 -4.32 5.59
N GLU A 80 2.00 -5.51 5.34
CA GLU A 80 2.25 -6.70 6.16
C GLU A 80 3.74 -7.07 6.13
N SER A 81 4.37 -7.08 4.96
CA SER A 81 5.81 -7.32 4.84
C SER A 81 6.65 -6.27 5.58
N PHE A 82 6.27 -4.99 5.52
CA PHE A 82 6.92 -3.96 6.34
C PHE A 82 6.72 -4.17 7.84
N ALA A 83 5.53 -4.59 8.28
CA ALA A 83 5.29 -4.91 9.67
C ALA A 83 6.21 -6.05 10.17
N GLU A 84 6.43 -7.07 9.34
CA GLU A 84 7.38 -8.16 9.62
C GLU A 84 8.83 -7.67 9.72
N ILE A 85 9.27 -6.82 8.78
CA ILE A 85 10.62 -6.23 8.81
C ILE A 85 10.84 -5.41 10.08
N ILE A 86 9.85 -4.58 10.45
CA ILE A 86 9.90 -3.79 11.69
C ILE A 86 9.98 -4.74 12.89
N ALA A 87 9.09 -5.73 12.97
CA ALA A 87 9.04 -6.69 14.06
C ALA A 87 10.31 -7.56 14.18
N ALA A 88 11.09 -7.71 13.11
CA ALA A 88 12.35 -8.44 13.08
C ALA A 88 13.60 -7.57 13.35
N PHE A 89 13.44 -6.24 13.49
CA PHE A 89 14.58 -5.35 13.67
C PHE A 89 15.35 -5.64 14.98
N ASP A 90 16.68 -5.70 14.87
CA ASP A 90 17.57 -6.06 15.98
C ASP A 90 17.56 -4.98 17.07
N SER A 91 17.29 -5.41 18.30
CA SER A 91 17.28 -4.56 19.50
C SER A 91 18.61 -3.85 19.79
N ASN A 92 19.73 -4.31 19.24
CA ASN A 92 21.05 -3.71 19.46
C ASN A 92 21.41 -2.65 18.41
N ARG A 93 20.58 -2.47 17.38
CA ARG A 93 20.83 -1.50 16.32
C ARG A 93 20.11 -0.17 16.61
N PRO A 94 20.75 0.97 16.33
CA PRO A 94 20.17 2.29 16.60
C PRO A 94 19.08 2.68 15.60
N LEU A 95 18.30 3.70 15.97
CA LEU A 95 17.16 4.19 15.21
C LEU A 95 17.56 4.68 13.81
N ASN A 96 18.71 5.33 13.65
CA ASN A 96 19.15 5.80 12.34
C ASN A 96 19.29 4.65 11.35
N GLU A 97 19.84 3.50 11.77
CA GLU A 97 19.94 2.32 10.91
C GLU A 97 18.56 1.75 10.55
N PHE A 98 17.61 1.78 11.49
CA PHE A 98 16.22 1.43 11.21
C PHE A 98 15.60 2.35 10.15
N ILE A 99 15.74 3.67 10.33
CA ILE A 99 15.15 4.68 9.44
C ILE A 99 15.73 4.57 8.04
N GLU A 100 17.04 4.40 7.92
CA GLU A 100 17.70 4.23 6.62
C GLU A 100 17.18 3.01 5.88
N MET A 101 17.16 1.86 6.56
CA MET A 101 16.66 0.60 6.01
C MET A 101 15.19 0.70 5.59
N MET A 102 14.31 1.18 6.48
CA MET A 102 12.89 1.34 6.17
C MET A 102 12.63 2.34 5.05
N THR A 103 13.43 3.42 4.97
CA THR A 103 13.32 4.40 3.89
C THR A 103 13.68 3.75 2.55
N ASP A 104 14.77 2.99 2.51
CA ASP A 104 15.22 2.33 1.28
C ASP A 104 14.23 1.27 0.80
N GLU A 105 13.70 0.46 1.72
CA GLU A 105 12.65 -0.53 1.42
C GLU A 105 11.37 0.13 0.88
N CYS A 106 10.92 1.22 1.51
CA CYS A 106 9.74 1.97 1.05
C CYS A 106 9.95 2.57 -0.35
N LEU A 107 11.09 3.22 -0.59
CA LEU A 107 11.39 3.83 -1.88
C LEU A 107 11.53 2.78 -2.99
N ALA A 108 12.10 1.61 -2.68
CA ALA A 108 12.18 0.48 -3.61
C ALA A 108 10.79 -0.06 -3.94
N ALA A 109 9.93 -0.24 -2.94
CA ALA A 109 8.56 -0.70 -3.14
C ALA A 109 7.73 0.26 -4.01
N ILE A 110 7.80 1.57 -3.76
CA ILE A 110 7.08 2.57 -4.56
C ILE A 110 7.53 2.53 -6.03
N LYS A 111 8.84 2.42 -6.28
CA LYS A 111 9.39 2.29 -7.63
C LYS A 111 8.88 1.01 -8.32
N LYS A 112 8.85 -0.11 -7.60
CA LYS A 112 8.36 -1.40 -8.10
C LYS A 112 6.87 -1.38 -8.44
N VAL A 113 6.04 -0.80 -7.57
CA VAL A 113 4.59 -0.66 -7.79
C VAL A 113 4.26 0.27 -8.96
N ASN A 114 5.20 1.15 -9.34
CA ASN A 114 5.04 2.25 -10.29
C ASN A 114 4.11 3.35 -9.74
N PRO A 115 4.61 4.60 -9.58
CA PRO A 115 3.81 5.73 -9.11
C PRO A 115 2.50 5.97 -9.88
N LYS A 116 2.43 5.58 -11.16
CA LYS A 116 1.20 5.71 -11.95
C LYS A 116 0.08 4.77 -11.46
N VAL A 117 0.41 3.62 -10.87
CA VAL A 117 -0.58 2.73 -10.23
C VAL A 117 -1.16 3.37 -8.98
N ILE A 118 -0.30 4.01 -8.18
CA ILE A 118 -0.71 4.77 -7.00
C ILE A 118 -1.63 5.93 -7.44
N GLN A 119 -1.20 6.76 -8.38
CA GLN A 119 -2.03 7.84 -8.95
C GLN A 119 -3.36 7.34 -9.50
N PHE A 120 -3.38 6.19 -10.20
CA PHE A 120 -4.62 5.58 -10.68
C PHE A 120 -5.56 5.27 -9.52
N PHE A 121 -5.04 4.62 -8.47
CA PHE A 121 -5.81 4.28 -7.29
C PHE A 121 -6.37 5.51 -6.57
N GLU A 122 -5.55 6.53 -6.35
CA GLU A 122 -5.97 7.76 -5.64
C GLU A 122 -7.05 8.51 -6.41
N ASN A 123 -6.83 8.75 -7.71
CA ASN A 123 -7.77 9.47 -8.55
C ASN A 123 -9.15 8.80 -8.61
N ARG A 124 -9.18 7.47 -8.60
CA ARG A 124 -10.43 6.69 -8.61
C ARG A 124 -11.07 6.61 -7.23
N SER A 125 -10.27 6.43 -6.18
CA SER A 125 -10.78 6.36 -4.80
C SER A 125 -11.33 7.70 -4.32
N ALA A 126 -10.66 8.82 -4.66
CA ALA A 126 -11.15 10.16 -4.35
C ALA A 126 -12.49 10.45 -5.01
N LYS A 127 -12.68 10.03 -6.27
CA LYS A 127 -13.96 10.17 -7.00
C LYS A 127 -15.10 9.36 -6.39
N LYS A 128 -14.82 8.20 -5.79
CA LYS A 128 -15.84 7.33 -5.19
C LYS A 128 -16.18 7.70 -3.74
N ASN A 129 -15.20 8.12 -2.96
CA ASN A 129 -15.33 8.21 -1.49
C ASN A 129 -15.04 9.60 -0.90
N MET A 130 -14.88 10.66 -1.70
CA MET A 130 -14.59 12.05 -1.25
C MET A 130 -13.49 12.13 -0.18
N LEU A 131 -12.36 11.43 -0.36
CA LEU A 131 -11.29 11.34 0.63
C LEU A 131 -11.82 10.94 2.02
N SER A 132 -12.45 9.76 2.12
CA SER A 132 -12.89 9.21 3.41
C SER A 132 -11.79 9.34 4.47
N SER A 133 -12.18 9.63 5.71
CA SER A 133 -11.27 9.71 6.87
C SER A 133 -10.33 8.52 7.01
N ASP A 134 -10.72 7.37 6.44
CA ASP A 134 -10.01 6.11 6.53
C ASP A 134 -8.96 5.89 5.44
N PHE A 135 -8.73 6.87 4.56
CA PHE A 135 -7.86 6.69 3.39
C PHE A 135 -6.46 6.21 3.75
N TYR A 136 -5.88 6.75 4.84
CA TYR A 136 -4.54 6.40 5.30
C TYR A 136 -4.49 5.31 6.38
N ASN A 137 -5.63 4.73 6.80
CA ASN A 137 -5.66 3.78 7.92
C ASN A 137 -4.87 2.49 7.64
N TYR A 138 -4.50 2.22 6.39
CA TYR A 138 -3.68 1.06 6.05
C TYR A 138 -2.26 1.13 6.66
N THR A 139 -1.77 2.31 7.04
CA THR A 139 -0.48 2.43 7.75
C THR A 139 -0.54 1.95 9.19
N ASP A 140 -1.75 1.87 9.78
CA ASP A 140 -1.94 1.58 11.20
C ASP A 140 -1.44 0.17 11.58
N VAL A 141 -1.32 -0.74 10.60
CA VAL A 141 -0.74 -2.08 10.80
C VAL A 141 0.73 -2.05 11.25
N LEU A 142 1.46 -0.96 10.95
CA LEU A 142 2.87 -0.79 11.31
C LEU A 142 3.07 -0.33 12.76
N VAL A 143 2.03 0.24 13.37
CA VAL A 143 2.12 0.94 14.66
C VAL A 143 2.50 -0.01 15.80
N LYS A 144 1.77 -1.12 15.95
CA LYS A 144 2.04 -2.09 17.01
C LYS A 144 3.45 -2.71 16.88
N PRO A 145 3.86 -3.25 15.70
CA PRO A 145 5.22 -3.73 15.49
C PRO A 145 6.29 -2.69 15.85
N TYR A 146 6.06 -1.42 15.47
CA TYR A 146 7.00 -0.34 15.76
C TYR A 146 7.12 -0.08 17.27
N LEU A 147 6.01 0.06 17.98
CA LEU A 147 6.02 0.34 19.43
C LEU A 147 6.68 -0.79 20.21
N GLU A 148 6.42 -2.04 19.84
CA GLU A 148 7.08 -3.20 20.45
C GLU A 148 8.59 -3.22 20.18
N THR A 149 8.98 -2.83 18.96
CA THR A 149 10.40 -2.72 18.55
C THR A 149 11.12 -1.59 19.29
N ALA A 150 10.49 -0.41 19.39
CA ALA A 150 11.02 0.72 20.13
C ALA A 150 11.17 0.39 21.62
N LYS A 151 10.18 -0.29 22.22
CA LYS A 151 10.19 -0.67 23.64
C LYS A 151 11.30 -1.65 23.99
N ARG A 152 11.61 -2.60 23.10
CA ARG A 152 12.66 -3.62 23.35
C ARG A 152 14.06 -3.18 22.90
N ASN A 153 14.17 -2.04 22.20
CA ASN A 153 15.45 -1.52 21.73
C ASN A 153 16.35 -1.12 22.92
N LYS A 154 17.65 -1.46 22.81
CA LYS A 154 18.64 -1.27 23.88
C LYS A 154 19.55 -0.05 23.67
N THR A 155 19.54 0.55 22.48
CA THR A 155 20.40 1.69 22.14
C THR A 155 19.85 3.01 22.68
N GLN A 156 18.62 3.02 23.20
CA GLN A 156 17.92 4.18 23.74
C GLN A 156 17.71 5.32 22.73
N THR A 157 17.82 5.05 21.44
CA THR A 157 17.71 6.06 20.37
C THR A 157 16.29 6.29 19.88
N PHE A 158 15.35 5.40 20.21
CA PHE A 158 13.93 5.50 19.84
C PHE A 158 13.16 6.33 20.86
N ARG A 159 12.34 7.28 20.39
CA ARG A 159 11.40 8.01 21.25
C ARG A 159 10.31 7.06 21.76
N ASP A 160 9.90 7.27 23.01
CA ASP A 160 8.70 6.62 23.54
C ASP A 160 7.47 7.34 23.01
N LEU A 161 6.57 6.60 22.37
CA LEU A 161 5.40 7.16 21.69
C LEU A 161 4.13 6.53 22.24
N SER A 162 3.07 7.34 22.35
CA SER A 162 1.73 6.78 22.50
C SER A 162 1.26 6.13 21.19
N GLN A 163 0.23 5.27 21.28
CA GLN A 163 -0.36 4.66 20.09
C GLN A 163 -0.93 5.69 19.12
N ASP A 164 -1.64 6.70 19.61
CA ASP A 164 -2.26 7.74 18.79
C ASP A 164 -1.22 8.61 18.09
N GLU A 165 -0.14 8.94 18.80
CA GLU A 165 0.99 9.67 18.24
C GLU A 165 1.69 8.87 17.13
N ALA A 166 1.95 7.58 17.37
CA ALA A 166 2.53 6.71 16.36
C ALA A 166 1.64 6.62 15.11
N ILE A 167 0.31 6.48 15.26
CA ILE A 167 -0.63 6.49 14.12
C ILE A 167 -0.44 7.74 13.26
N LEU A 168 -0.43 8.93 13.87
CA LEU A 168 -0.29 10.19 13.13
C LEU A 168 1.08 10.31 12.46
N ILE A 169 2.14 9.89 13.15
CA ILE A 169 3.49 9.93 12.60
C ILE A 169 3.62 9.00 11.39
N PHE A 170 3.16 7.75 11.46
CA PHE A 170 3.27 6.83 10.32
C PHE A 170 2.51 7.33 9.08
N ARG A 171 1.39 8.04 9.26
CA ARG A 171 0.69 8.72 8.16
C ARG A 171 1.51 9.86 7.58
N ALA A 172 2.14 10.69 8.42
CA ALA A 172 3.03 11.75 7.95
C ALA A 172 4.26 11.20 7.21
N ILE A 173 4.85 10.10 7.71
CA ILE A 173 5.98 9.41 7.07
C ILE A 173 5.60 8.94 5.67
N LEU A 174 4.43 8.30 5.52
CA LEU A 174 3.93 7.88 4.22
C LEU A 174 3.79 9.06 3.25
N VAL A 175 3.27 10.20 3.72
CA VAL A 175 3.15 11.43 2.91
C VAL A 175 4.53 11.90 2.43
N LEU A 176 5.52 11.93 3.32
CA LEU A 176 6.90 12.30 2.97
C LEU A 176 7.52 11.38 1.92
N LEU A 177 7.24 10.08 2.00
CA LEU A 177 7.77 9.05 1.08
C LEU A 177 7.06 9.05 -0.28
N GLU A 178 5.73 9.17 -0.29
CA GLU A 178 4.91 8.84 -1.46
C GLU A 178 4.55 10.06 -2.30
N ARG A 179 4.25 11.22 -1.67
CA ARG A 179 3.74 12.39 -2.40
C ARG A 179 4.66 12.87 -3.51
N PRO A 180 6.00 12.95 -3.33
CA PRO A 180 6.87 13.39 -4.42
C PRO A 180 6.74 12.53 -5.69
N PHE A 181 6.49 11.22 -5.56
CA PHE A 181 6.25 10.33 -6.69
C PHE A 181 4.89 10.58 -7.34
N VAL A 182 3.84 10.69 -6.53
CA VAL A 182 2.47 10.89 -7.00
C VAL A 182 2.32 12.25 -7.70
N GLU A 183 3.01 13.28 -7.22
CA GLU A 183 2.98 14.62 -7.78
C GLU A 183 3.91 14.79 -9.00
N GLY A 184 4.72 13.77 -9.32
CA GLY A 184 5.71 13.87 -10.40
C GLY A 184 6.83 14.87 -10.10
N ASN A 185 7.15 15.08 -8.83
CA ASN A 185 8.20 16.00 -8.40
C ASN A 185 9.58 15.48 -8.85
N ALA A 186 10.42 16.36 -9.38
CA ALA A 186 11.77 16.03 -9.86
C ALA A 186 12.67 15.39 -8.78
N ILE A 187 12.38 15.62 -7.49
CA ILE A 187 13.17 14.99 -6.42
C ILE A 187 12.77 13.52 -6.16
N ALA A 188 11.63 13.05 -6.66
CA ALA A 188 11.07 11.74 -6.31
C ALA A 188 12.09 10.60 -6.45
N GLY A 189 12.33 9.87 -5.36
CA GLY A 189 13.27 8.74 -5.32
C GLY A 189 14.75 9.09 -5.54
N SER A 190 15.12 10.37 -5.58
CA SER A 190 16.50 10.85 -5.64
C SER A 190 17.20 10.79 -4.29
N ALA A 191 18.53 10.96 -4.27
CA ALA A 191 19.31 11.10 -3.04
C ALA A 191 18.83 12.28 -2.17
N LYS A 192 18.41 13.39 -2.79
CA LYS A 192 17.84 14.54 -2.08
C LYS A 192 16.54 14.18 -1.37
N HIS A 193 15.66 13.43 -2.04
CA HIS A 193 14.41 12.97 -1.43
C HIS A 193 14.67 12.00 -0.29
N ARG A 194 15.52 10.98 -0.49
CA ARG A 194 15.94 10.04 0.57
C ARG A 194 16.46 10.79 1.81
N LYS A 195 17.36 11.76 1.59
CA LYS A 195 17.92 12.59 2.68
C LYS A 195 16.84 13.36 3.45
N LEU A 196 15.94 14.05 2.74
CA LEU A 196 14.84 14.79 3.38
C LEU A 196 13.93 13.88 4.20
N VAL A 197 13.61 12.70 3.67
CA VAL A 197 12.81 11.70 4.39
C VAL A 197 13.52 11.27 5.67
N ILE A 198 14.77 10.82 5.59
CA ILE A 198 15.54 10.35 6.76
C ILE A 198 15.65 11.45 7.83
N GLU A 199 15.99 12.68 7.44
CA GLU A 199 16.12 13.80 8.39
C GLU A 199 14.82 14.09 9.13
N ASN A 200 13.69 14.10 8.43
CA ASN A 200 12.40 14.37 9.04
C ASN A 200 11.91 13.19 9.89
N ILE A 201 12.06 11.95 9.42
CA ILE A 201 11.71 10.75 10.21
C ILE A 201 12.55 10.70 11.48
N THR A 202 13.84 11.04 11.41
CA THR A 202 14.73 11.05 12.58
C THR A 202 14.23 12.00 13.66
N ARG A 203 13.75 13.19 13.29
CA ARG A 203 13.14 14.14 14.25
C ARG A 203 11.81 13.65 14.81
N LEU A 204 11.04 12.89 14.03
CA LEU A 204 9.73 12.38 14.43
C LEU A 204 9.84 11.15 15.35
N LEU A 205 10.86 10.31 15.18
CA LEU A 205 10.98 9.04 15.90
C LEU A 205 12.14 8.99 16.90
N GLY A 206 13.08 9.94 16.82
CA GLY A 206 14.27 10.01 17.66
C GLY A 206 14.04 10.69 19.01
N LYS A 207 14.86 10.32 19.99
CA LYS A 207 15.04 11.07 21.23
C LYS A 207 15.91 12.31 21.02
#